data_AF-A0A8J5CVA1-F1
#
_entry.id   AF-A0A8J5CVA1-F1
#
_cell.length_a   1.000
_cell.length_b   1.000
_cell.length_c   1.000
_cell.angle_alpha   90.00
_cell.angle_beta   90.00
_cell.angle_gamma   90.00
#
_symmetry.space_group_name_H-M   'P 1'
#
loop_
_entity.id
_entity.type
_entity.pdbx_description
1 polymer ?
#
loop_
_entity_poly.entity_id
_entity_poly.type
_entity_poly.pdbx_seq_one_letter_code
_entity_poly.pdbx_strand_id
1 'polypeptide(L)'
;MHAVLESTSVRHSRERETPLPLYLSLKIHAVTRSRGLIDTLFSLGMCVSYDRLLQLTADIANGVCQRFNMEEVVCPPKLRKGLFTTGAVDNIDHNPSSATAKDPFHGTGISLMQHPSHTNGGLDRGVVVIGQDISSAKSVAPLPSVYTSVPPAAMKTKHFTAPAVQRPARPPDLLAAEAGRLCL
;
A
#
# COMPACT_ATOMS: atom_id res chain seq x y z
N MET A 1 -35.42 -43.20 -13.08
CA MET A 1 -34.56 -42.02 -13.28
C MET A 1 -34.77 -41.10 -12.09
N HIS A 2 -33.95 -41.24 -11.04
CA HIS A 2 -33.99 -40.32 -9.89
C HIS A 2 -33.17 -39.08 -10.26
N ALA A 3 -33.86 -37.94 -10.40
CA ALA A 3 -33.19 -36.65 -10.46
C ALA A 3 -32.47 -36.43 -9.13
N VAL A 4 -31.14 -36.46 -9.16
CA VAL A 4 -30.31 -35.94 -8.07
C VAL A 4 -30.55 -34.44 -8.07
N LEU A 5 -31.34 -33.97 -7.11
CA LEU A 5 -31.41 -32.55 -6.78
C LEU A 5 -30.02 -32.19 -6.23
N GLU A 6 -29.14 -31.68 -7.10
CA GLU A 6 -27.94 -30.98 -6.65
C GLU A 6 -28.42 -29.83 -5.76
N SER A 7 -28.30 -30.01 -4.45
CA SER A 7 -28.46 -28.90 -3.54
C SER A 7 -27.36 -27.89 -3.89
N THR A 8 -27.74 -26.78 -4.51
CA THR A 8 -26.88 -25.61 -4.68
C THR A 8 -26.67 -24.98 -3.31
N SER A 9 -25.91 -25.69 -2.46
CA SER A 9 -25.46 -25.19 -1.17
C SER A 9 -24.57 -23.98 -1.46
N VAL A 10 -25.14 -22.79 -1.31
CA VAL A 10 -24.38 -21.54 -1.33
C VAL A 10 -23.54 -21.51 -0.06
N ARG A 11 -22.35 -22.13 -0.12
CA ARG A 11 -21.41 -22.21 1.01
C ARG A 11 -20.87 -20.84 1.42
N HIS A 12 -20.83 -19.90 0.47
CA HIS A 12 -20.42 -18.52 0.69
C HIS A 12 -21.49 -17.59 0.14
N SER A 13 -22.37 -17.12 1.03
CA SER A 13 -23.29 -16.03 0.72
C SER A 13 -22.55 -14.71 0.82
N ARG A 14 -22.67 -13.86 -0.20
CA ARG A 14 -22.04 -12.53 -0.23
C ARG A 14 -22.48 -11.65 0.94
N GLU A 15 -23.72 -11.78 1.39
CA GLU A 15 -24.28 -11.04 2.53
C GLU A 15 -23.70 -11.50 3.88
N ARG A 16 -23.08 -12.69 3.92
CA ARG A 16 -22.56 -13.33 5.13
C ARG A 16 -21.13 -13.82 4.94
N GLU A 17 -20.36 -13.15 4.07
CA GLU A 17 -18.94 -13.47 3.87
C GLU A 17 -18.18 -13.26 5.18
N THR A 18 -17.58 -14.32 5.69
CA THR A 18 -16.72 -14.23 6.87
C THR A 18 -15.30 -13.82 6.46
N PRO A 19 -14.53 -13.17 7.35
CA PRO A 19 -13.19 -12.70 7.00
C PRO A 19 -12.21 -13.82 6.60
N LEU A 20 -12.37 -15.02 7.14
CA LEU A 20 -11.43 -16.13 6.94
C LEU A 20 -11.40 -16.65 5.48
N PRO A 21 -12.53 -17.05 4.85
CA PRO A 21 -12.55 -17.47 3.45
C PRO A 21 -12.02 -16.40 2.47
N LEU A 22 -12.27 -15.11 2.75
CA LEU A 22 -11.75 -14.01 1.95
C LEU A 22 -10.24 -13.89 2.07
N TYR A 23 -9.72 -13.88 3.30
CA TYR A 23 -8.29 -13.82 3.57
C TYR A 23 -7.55 -15.03 2.99
N LEU A 24 -8.13 -16.23 3.09
CA LEU A 24 -7.53 -17.44 2.55
C LEU A 24 -7.34 -17.35 1.03
N SER A 25 -8.39 -16.94 0.30
CA SER A 25 -8.29 -16.73 -1.16
C SER A 25 -7.22 -15.69 -1.51
N LEU A 26 -7.21 -14.55 -0.80
CA LEU A 26 -6.22 -13.49 -1.00
C LEU A 26 -4.79 -13.97 -0.76
N LYS A 27 -4.55 -14.67 0.36
CA LYS A 27 -3.22 -15.14 0.75
C LYS A 27 -2.68 -16.18 -0.23
N ILE A 28 -3.50 -17.15 -0.61
CA ILE A 28 -3.11 -18.21 -1.55
C ILE A 28 -2.83 -17.62 -2.92
N HIS A 29 -3.69 -16.71 -3.39
CA HIS A 29 -3.47 -16.07 -4.68
C HIS A 29 -2.23 -15.17 -4.68
N ALA A 30 -1.97 -14.44 -3.60
CA ALA A 30 -0.78 -13.60 -3.48
C ALA A 30 0.53 -14.39 -3.61
N VAL A 31 0.56 -15.63 -3.10
CA VAL A 31 1.76 -16.48 -3.12
C VAL A 31 1.85 -17.32 -4.40
N THR A 32 0.75 -17.90 -4.85
CA THR A 32 0.77 -18.94 -5.90
C THR A 32 0.34 -18.43 -7.26
N ARG A 33 -0.48 -17.36 -7.31
CA ARG A 33 -1.20 -16.90 -8.51
C ARG A 33 -2.00 -17.99 -9.23
N SER A 34 -2.28 -19.12 -8.56
CA SER A 34 -2.92 -20.29 -9.16
C SER A 34 -4.43 -20.23 -9.04
N ARG A 35 -5.12 -20.04 -10.17
CA ARG A 35 -6.58 -20.13 -10.25
C ARG A 35 -7.09 -21.53 -9.89
N GLY A 36 -6.47 -22.59 -10.43
CA GLY A 36 -6.92 -23.96 -10.20
C GLY A 36 -6.89 -24.39 -8.72
N LEU A 37 -5.90 -23.88 -7.97
CA LEU A 37 -5.83 -24.12 -6.53
C LEU A 37 -6.99 -23.43 -5.79
N ILE A 38 -7.29 -22.18 -6.14
CA ILE A 38 -8.44 -21.45 -5.58
C ILE A 38 -9.76 -22.16 -5.91
N ASP A 39 -9.95 -22.59 -7.16
CA ASP A 39 -11.17 -23.28 -7.59
C ASP A 39 -11.36 -24.61 -6.85
N THR A 40 -10.27 -25.34 -6.59
CA THR A 40 -10.28 -26.57 -5.78
C THR A 40 -10.65 -26.30 -4.32
N LEU A 41 -10.09 -25.27 -3.71
CA LEU A 41 -10.40 -24.93 -2.31
C LEU A 41 -11.81 -24.34 -2.14
N PHE A 42 -12.29 -23.62 -3.15
CA PHE A 42 -13.67 -23.16 -3.21
C PHE A 42 -14.65 -24.34 -3.32
N SER A 43 -14.37 -25.35 -4.14
CA SER A 43 -15.23 -26.55 -4.24
C SER A 43 -15.26 -27.35 -2.93
N LEU A 44 -14.19 -27.29 -2.13
CA LEU A 44 -14.13 -27.81 -0.76
C LEU A 44 -14.80 -26.90 0.28
N GLY A 45 -15.24 -25.69 -0.10
CA GLY A 45 -15.91 -24.72 0.80
C GLY A 45 -14.96 -23.97 1.75
N MET A 46 -13.66 -23.95 1.44
CA MET A 46 -12.63 -23.38 2.31
C MET A 46 -12.41 -21.89 2.09
N CYS A 47 -12.62 -21.41 0.86
CA CYS A 47 -12.33 -20.04 0.46
C CYS A 47 -13.39 -19.54 -0.53
N VAL A 48 -13.38 -18.24 -0.86
CA VAL A 48 -14.29 -17.70 -1.90
C VAL A 48 -13.81 -18.05 -3.31
N SER A 49 -14.72 -17.99 -4.28
CA SER A 49 -14.41 -18.28 -5.69
C SER A 49 -13.35 -17.33 -6.25
N TYR A 50 -12.62 -17.80 -7.27
CA TYR A 50 -11.61 -16.98 -7.94
C TYR A 50 -12.19 -15.68 -8.51
N ASP A 51 -13.41 -15.76 -9.04
CA ASP A 51 -14.13 -14.60 -9.56
C ASP A 51 -14.45 -13.57 -8.48
N ARG A 52 -14.89 -14.02 -7.29
CA ARG A 52 -15.15 -13.15 -6.16
C ARG A 52 -13.87 -12.51 -5.63
N LEU A 53 -12.77 -13.26 -5.61
CA LEU A 53 -11.43 -12.76 -5.29
C LEU A 53 -11.02 -11.63 -6.25
N LEU A 54 -11.18 -11.81 -7.57
CA LEU A 54 -10.84 -10.78 -8.54
C LEU A 54 -11.68 -9.51 -8.34
N GLN A 55 -12.98 -9.65 -8.11
CA GLN A 55 -13.86 -8.52 -7.77
C GLN A 55 -13.35 -7.80 -6.53
N LEU A 56 -13.09 -8.52 -5.44
CA LEU A 56 -12.57 -7.93 -4.20
C LEU A 56 -11.26 -7.15 -4.43
N THR A 57 -10.33 -7.69 -5.22
CA THR A 57 -9.07 -6.99 -5.52
C THR A 57 -9.27 -5.77 -6.40
N ALA A 58 -10.20 -5.82 -7.37
CA ALA A 58 -10.54 -4.68 -8.21
C ALA A 58 -11.23 -3.59 -7.38
N ASP A 59 -12.14 -3.97 -6.50
CA ASP A 59 -12.86 -3.08 -5.59
C ASP A 59 -11.88 -2.33 -4.67
N ILE A 60 -10.89 -3.03 -4.09
CA ILE A 60 -9.82 -2.42 -3.29
C ILE A 60 -9.01 -1.43 -4.14
N ALA A 61 -8.58 -1.84 -5.34
CA ALA A 61 -7.78 -0.99 -6.22
C ALA A 61 -8.55 0.27 -6.64
N ASN A 62 -9.84 0.13 -6.97
CA ASN A 62 -10.72 1.23 -7.34
C ASN A 62 -10.95 2.19 -6.18
N GLY A 63 -11.10 1.69 -4.95
CA GLY A 63 -11.17 2.54 -3.75
C GLY A 63 -9.89 3.37 -3.55
N VAL A 64 -8.72 2.79 -3.82
CA VAL A 64 -7.44 3.51 -3.78
C VAL A 64 -7.37 4.58 -4.89
N CYS A 65 -7.79 4.26 -6.12
CA CYS A 65 -7.84 5.21 -7.22
C CYS A 65 -8.80 6.37 -6.94
N GLN A 66 -9.99 6.09 -6.40
CA GLN A 66 -10.96 7.11 -6.00
C GLN A 66 -10.37 8.04 -4.94
N ARG A 67 -9.70 7.47 -3.94
CA ARG A 67 -9.01 8.25 -2.92
C ARG A 67 -7.93 9.15 -3.49
N PHE A 68 -7.15 8.65 -4.45
CA PHE A 68 -6.17 9.47 -5.17
C PHE A 68 -6.86 10.64 -5.88
N ASN A 69 -7.94 10.38 -6.62
CA ASN A 69 -8.65 11.44 -7.34
C ASN A 69 -9.19 12.54 -6.39
N MET A 70 -9.53 12.19 -5.15
CA MET A 70 -9.98 13.16 -4.14
C MET A 70 -8.82 13.92 -3.47
N GLU A 71 -7.65 13.31 -3.33
CA GLU A 71 -6.52 13.86 -2.57
C GLU A 71 -5.39 14.40 -3.46
N GLU A 72 -5.41 14.10 -4.76
CA GLU A 72 -4.40 14.38 -5.78
C GLU A 72 -2.98 13.88 -5.41
N VAL A 73 -2.87 12.99 -4.43
CA VAL A 73 -1.61 12.44 -3.94
C VAL A 73 -1.72 10.95 -3.65
N VAL A 74 -0.70 10.19 -4.07
CA VAL A 74 -0.51 8.82 -3.60
C VAL A 74 0.34 8.86 -2.35
N CYS A 75 -0.24 8.46 -1.24
CA CYS A 75 0.51 8.34 -0.01
C CYS A 75 0.01 7.12 0.77
N PRO A 76 0.91 6.38 1.47
CA PRO A 76 0.54 5.25 2.30
C PRO A 76 -0.67 5.53 3.20
N PRO A 77 -1.67 4.62 3.31
CA PRO A 77 -2.91 4.88 4.03
C PRO A 77 -2.73 5.33 5.49
N LYS A 78 -1.62 4.94 6.11
CA LYS A 78 -1.27 5.29 7.51
C LYS A 78 -0.78 6.71 7.70
N LEU A 79 -0.46 7.44 6.63
CA LEU A 79 -0.05 8.84 6.75
C LEU A 79 -1.25 9.71 7.11
N ARG A 80 -1.02 10.78 7.88
CA ARG A 80 -2.05 11.76 8.26
C ARG A 80 -1.99 12.98 7.35
N LYS A 81 -3.14 13.61 7.12
CA LYS A 81 -3.22 14.86 6.33
C LYS A 81 -2.72 16.05 7.17
N GLY A 82 -2.17 17.05 6.49
CA GLY A 82 -1.80 18.33 7.11
C GLY A 82 -0.54 18.29 7.98
N LEU A 83 0.28 17.24 7.88
CA LEU A 83 1.56 17.15 8.58
C LEU A 83 2.73 17.46 7.67
N PHE A 84 3.70 18.20 8.22
CA PHE A 84 5.01 18.32 7.60
C PHE A 84 5.63 16.93 7.49
N THR A 85 6.04 16.55 6.28
CA THR A 85 6.54 15.21 5.97
C THR A 85 7.89 15.33 5.29
N THR A 86 8.90 14.67 5.84
CA THR A 86 10.22 14.52 5.21
C THR A 86 10.24 13.20 4.44
N GLY A 87 10.62 13.26 3.17
CA GLY A 87 10.87 12.07 2.35
C GLY A 87 12.37 11.87 2.17
N ALA A 88 12.85 10.64 2.41
CA ALA A 88 14.16 10.19 1.98
C ALA A 88 13.95 9.22 0.81
N VAL A 89 14.62 9.50 -0.30
CA VAL A 89 14.57 8.67 -1.51
C VAL A 89 15.98 8.18 -1.75
N ASP A 90 16.15 6.87 -1.79
CA ASP A 90 17.45 6.23 -1.95
C ASP A 90 17.38 5.13 -3.01
N ASN A 91 18.47 4.95 -3.74
CA ASN A 91 18.59 3.88 -4.70
C ASN A 91 19.05 2.61 -3.97
N ILE A 92 18.25 1.55 -4.07
CA ILE A 92 18.61 0.23 -3.58
C ILE A 92 19.23 -0.51 -4.75
N ASP A 93 20.54 -0.30 -4.90
CA ASP A 93 21.35 -0.92 -5.94
C ASP A 93 22.12 -2.09 -5.31
N HIS A 94 21.52 -3.28 -5.32
CA HIS A 94 22.26 -4.47 -4.90
C HIS A 94 22.99 -5.07 -6.10
N ASN A 95 24.29 -4.81 -6.19
CA ASN A 95 25.18 -5.49 -7.13
C ASN A 95 25.69 -6.80 -6.49
N PRO A 96 25.30 -7.97 -7.02
CA PRO A 96 25.70 -9.24 -6.44
C PRO A 96 27.16 -9.56 -6.79
N SER A 97 28.09 -9.13 -5.95
CA SER A 97 29.42 -9.77 -5.87
C SER A 97 29.39 -11.02 -4.97
N SER A 98 28.22 -11.40 -4.46
CA SER A 98 28.00 -12.56 -3.60
C SER A 98 27.75 -13.82 -4.43
N ALA A 99 28.44 -14.91 -4.09
CA ALA A 99 28.38 -16.21 -4.78
C ALA A 99 27.00 -16.89 -4.78
N THR A 100 26.01 -16.37 -4.04
CA THR A 100 24.66 -16.94 -3.90
C THR A 100 23.53 -16.05 -4.43
N ALA A 101 23.83 -14.84 -4.89
CA ALA A 101 22.80 -13.93 -5.35
C ALA A 101 22.38 -14.29 -6.78
N LYS A 102 21.08 -14.56 -6.96
CA LYS A 102 20.55 -15.06 -8.23
C LYS A 102 20.27 -13.98 -9.26
N ASP A 103 20.00 -12.74 -8.81
CA ASP A 103 19.72 -11.61 -9.70
C ASP A 103 20.10 -10.27 -9.01
N PRO A 104 20.63 -9.28 -9.75
CA PRO A 104 20.78 -7.92 -9.23
C PRO A 104 19.41 -7.29 -8.97
N PHE A 105 19.23 -6.68 -7.79
CA PHE A 105 18.02 -5.92 -7.47
C PHE A 105 18.33 -4.43 -7.65
N HIS A 106 17.59 -3.77 -8.54
CA HIS A 106 17.57 -2.33 -8.67
C HIS A 106 16.19 -1.83 -8.30
N GLY A 107 16.10 -1.03 -7.25
CA GLY A 107 14.85 -0.44 -6.79
C GLY A 107 15.07 0.92 -6.17
N THR A 108 13.97 1.63 -5.90
CA THR A 108 14.00 2.90 -5.17
C THR A 108 13.34 2.70 -3.81
N GLY A 109 14.08 2.89 -2.75
CA GLY A 109 13.57 2.98 -1.39
C GLY A 109 13.01 4.38 -1.15
N ILE A 110 11.79 4.47 -0.64
CA ILE A 110 11.18 5.73 -0.20
C ILE A 110 10.79 5.60 1.26
N SER A 111 11.39 6.44 2.11
CA SER A 111 11.03 6.56 3.53
C SER A 111 10.32 7.88 3.76
N LEU A 112 9.15 7.85 4.41
CA LEU A 112 8.35 9.03 4.71
C LEU A 112 8.22 9.19 6.23
N MET A 113 8.68 10.31 6.78
CA MET A 113 8.63 10.66 8.19
C MET A 113 7.70 11.85 8.40
N GLN A 114 6.63 11.68 9.19
CA GLN A 114 5.72 12.76 9.54
C GLN A 114 6.11 13.37 10.88
N HIS A 115 6.04 14.70 10.96
CA HIS A 115 6.43 15.47 12.15
C HIS A 115 5.19 16.13 12.77
N PRO A 116 4.40 15.40 13.59
CA PRO A 116 3.34 16.00 14.37
C PRO A 116 3.91 16.91 15.46
N SER A 117 3.15 17.93 15.85
CA SER A 117 3.47 18.81 16.98
C SER A 117 2.35 18.78 18.03
N HIS A 118 2.59 19.38 19.20
CA HIS A 118 1.57 19.53 20.23
C HIS A 118 0.33 20.30 19.77
N THR A 119 0.49 21.19 18.78
CA THR A 119 -0.59 22.01 18.21
C THR A 119 -1.17 21.44 16.93
N ASN A 120 -0.50 20.48 16.28
CA ASN A 120 -0.96 19.85 15.06
C ASN A 120 -0.58 18.36 15.02
N GLY A 121 -1.52 17.51 15.40
CA GLY A 121 -1.38 16.06 15.28
C GLY A 121 -1.67 15.50 13.88
N GLY A 122 -2.17 16.32 12.95
CA GLY A 122 -2.65 15.89 11.64
C GLY A 122 -4.04 15.27 11.68
N LEU A 123 -4.66 15.12 10.51
CA LEU A 123 -5.98 14.50 10.38
C LEU A 123 -5.85 13.04 9.95
N ASP A 124 -6.57 12.17 10.65
CA ASP A 124 -6.68 10.77 10.25
C ASP A 124 -7.31 10.67 8.86
N ARG A 125 -6.78 9.73 8.07
CA ARG A 125 -7.18 9.53 6.69
C ARG A 125 -8.40 8.62 6.58
N GLY A 126 -8.74 7.87 7.61
CA GLY A 126 -9.73 6.81 7.55
C GLY A 126 -9.28 5.65 6.67
N VAL A 127 -10.03 4.56 6.75
CA VAL A 127 -9.85 3.39 5.91
C VAL A 127 -10.37 3.71 4.50
N VAL A 128 -9.72 3.15 3.48
CA VAL A 128 -10.26 3.19 2.11
C VAL A 128 -11.61 2.46 2.12
N VAL A 129 -12.69 3.20 1.89
CA VAL A 129 -14.03 2.62 1.80
C VAL A 129 -14.18 1.99 0.43
N ILE A 130 -14.45 0.69 0.42
CA ILE A 130 -14.82 -0.01 -0.80
C ILE A 130 -16.28 0.34 -1.08
N GLY A 131 -16.56 0.94 -2.24
CA GLY A 131 -17.91 1.33 -2.64
C GLY A 131 -18.88 0.14 -2.54
N GLN A 132 -20.05 0.37 -1.95
CA GLN A 132 -21.13 -0.62 -1.89
C GLN A 132 -21.82 -0.82 -3.25
N ASP A 133 -21.56 0.06 -4.22
CA ASP A 133 -22.03 -0.13 -5.59
C ASP A 133 -21.42 -1.43 -6.11
N ILE A 134 -22.28 -2.43 -6.22
CA ILE A 134 -22.01 -3.80 -6.61
C ILE A 134 -21.56 -3.79 -8.07
N SER A 135 -20.34 -3.32 -8.31
CA SER A 135 -19.72 -3.43 -9.61
C SER A 135 -19.41 -4.90 -9.82
N SER A 136 -20.08 -5.52 -10.78
CA SER A 136 -19.72 -6.84 -11.30
C SER A 136 -18.38 -6.81 -12.04
N ALA A 137 -17.79 -5.62 -12.21
CA ALA A 137 -16.57 -5.42 -12.94
C ALA A 137 -15.36 -5.98 -12.18
N LYS A 138 -14.61 -6.83 -12.86
CA LYS A 138 -13.30 -7.35 -12.41
C LYS A 138 -12.16 -6.42 -12.83
N SER A 139 -12.48 -5.21 -13.32
CA SER A 139 -11.51 -4.29 -13.91
C SER A 139 -11.15 -3.17 -12.94
N VAL A 140 -9.85 -2.88 -12.88
CA VAL A 140 -9.32 -1.71 -12.19
C VAL A 140 -9.50 -0.49 -13.10
N ALA A 141 -9.93 0.63 -12.53
CA ALA A 141 -10.01 1.90 -13.22
C ALA A 141 -8.64 2.29 -13.78
N PRO A 142 -8.56 2.85 -15.00
CA PRO A 142 -7.29 3.27 -15.57
C PRO A 142 -6.63 4.31 -14.66
N LEU A 143 -5.31 4.17 -14.46
CA LEU A 143 -4.54 5.19 -13.78
C LEU A 143 -4.47 6.46 -14.64
N PRO A 144 -4.45 7.65 -14.03
CA PRO A 144 -4.23 8.90 -14.75
C PRO A 144 -2.93 8.87 -15.55
N SER A 145 -2.93 9.49 -16.74
CA SER A 145 -1.75 9.55 -17.64
C SER A 145 -0.53 10.19 -16.98
N VAL A 146 -0.70 11.00 -15.94
CA VAL A 146 0.40 11.61 -15.18
C VAL A 146 1.29 10.59 -14.44
N TYR A 147 0.83 9.34 -14.26
CA TYR A 147 1.68 8.27 -13.69
C TYR A 147 2.68 7.71 -14.70
N THR A 148 2.31 7.68 -15.98
CA THR A 148 3.21 7.25 -17.06
C THR A 148 4.02 8.40 -17.64
N SER A 149 3.47 9.61 -17.55
CA SER A 149 4.04 10.83 -18.13
C SER A 149 4.39 11.80 -17.00
N VAL A 150 5.56 11.62 -16.40
CA VAL A 150 6.10 12.53 -15.39
C VAL A 150 6.81 13.68 -16.11
N PRO A 151 6.27 14.91 -16.11
CA PRO A 151 6.97 16.04 -16.71
C PRO A 151 8.25 16.36 -15.91
N PRO A 152 9.30 16.91 -16.54
CA PRO A 152 10.48 17.34 -15.83
C PRO A 152 10.12 18.32 -14.71
N ALA A 153 10.39 17.93 -13.47
CA ALA A 153 10.20 18.78 -12.31
C ALA A 153 11.51 19.50 -11.99
N ALA A 154 11.54 20.82 -12.19
CA ALA A 154 12.62 21.67 -11.70
C ALA A 154 12.16 22.39 -10.43
N MET A 155 13.05 22.51 -9.45
CA MET A 155 12.78 23.34 -8.29
C MET A 155 12.55 24.79 -8.71
N LYS A 156 11.35 25.32 -8.42
CA LYS A 156 11.00 26.71 -8.73
C LYS A 156 11.77 27.73 -7.88
N THR A 157 12.21 27.32 -6.69
CA THR A 157 12.94 28.16 -5.74
C THR A 157 14.03 27.36 -5.03
N LYS A 158 15.14 28.02 -4.68
CA LYS A 158 16.18 27.46 -3.79
C LYS A 158 15.93 27.76 -2.30
N HIS A 159 14.87 28.53 -2.01
CA HIS A 159 14.49 28.89 -0.65
C HIS A 159 13.45 27.91 -0.13
N PHE A 160 13.82 27.16 0.90
CA PHE A 160 12.95 26.25 1.64
C PHE A 160 12.74 26.78 3.05
N THR A 161 11.49 26.90 3.47
CA THR A 161 11.15 27.22 4.85
C THR A 161 10.84 25.92 5.57
N ALA A 162 11.81 25.37 6.29
CA ALA A 162 11.54 24.31 7.26
C ALA A 162 10.87 24.93 8.50
N PRO A 163 9.94 24.25 9.18
CA PRO A 163 9.45 24.68 10.48
C PRO A 163 10.64 24.93 11.43
N ALA A 164 10.59 26.02 12.19
CA ALA A 164 11.64 26.32 13.15
C ALA A 164 11.77 25.13 14.13
N VAL A 165 12.95 24.51 14.16
CA VAL A 165 13.24 23.45 15.11
C VAL A 165 13.25 24.09 16.50
N GLN A 166 12.21 23.86 17.31
CA GLN A 166 12.33 24.02 18.76
C GLN A 166 13.29 22.94 19.24
N ARG A 167 14.59 23.25 19.21
CA ARG A 167 15.58 22.39 19.84
C ARG A 167 15.27 22.41 21.35
N PRO A 168 15.29 21.27 22.05
CA PRO A 168 15.43 21.30 23.50
C PRO A 168 16.65 22.17 23.82
N ALA A 169 16.54 23.04 24.82
CA ALA A 169 17.66 23.87 25.26
C ALA A 169 18.89 22.96 25.43
N ARG A 170 19.98 23.29 24.74
CA ARG A 170 21.25 22.56 24.89
C ARG A 170 21.63 22.67 26.37
N PRO A 171 21.74 21.56 27.12
CA PRO A 171 22.26 21.63 28.48
C PRO A 171 23.70 22.15 28.43
N PRO A 172 24.13 23.00 29.38
CA PRO A 172 25.40 23.71 29.31
C PRO A 172 26.68 22.84 29.37
N ASP A 173 26.59 21.50 29.44
CA ASP A 173 27.74 20.64 29.76
C ASP A 173 28.24 19.72 28.63
N LEU A 174 27.93 19.99 27.36
CA LEU A 174 28.49 19.25 26.21
C LEU A 174 29.44 20.13 25.39
N LEU A 175 30.50 20.61 26.05
CA LEU A 175 31.73 21.12 25.43
C LEU A 175 32.85 20.09 25.58
N ALA A 176 32.69 18.90 25.00
CA ALA A 176 33.79 17.98 24.68
C ALA A 176 33.28 16.79 23.87
N ALA A 177 33.18 16.93 22.55
CA ALA A 177 33.44 15.89 21.53
C ALA A 177 32.89 16.32 20.16
N GLU A 178 33.36 17.46 19.63
CA GLU A 178 33.41 17.66 18.18
C GLU A 178 34.85 17.38 17.75
N ALA A 179 35.14 16.12 17.41
CA ALA A 179 36.23 15.73 16.53
C ALA A 179 36.20 14.20 16.36
N GLY A 180 35.58 13.71 15.29
CA GLY A 180 35.90 12.39 14.77
C GLY A 180 34.73 11.54 14.29
N ARG A 181 34.74 11.36 12.96
CA ARG A 181 34.19 10.24 12.17
C ARG A 181 32.74 10.40 11.72
N LEU A 182 32.45 11.01 10.56
CA LEU A 182 32.60 10.51 9.18
C LEU A 182 33.48 9.26 8.91
N CYS A 183 32.94 8.36 8.08
CA CYS A 183 33.41 7.02 7.68
C CYS A 183 33.07 5.94 8.72
N LEU A 184 32.26 4.92 8.44
CA LEU A 184 31.89 4.21 7.21
C LEU A 184 30.37 3.99 7.11
#